data_AF-A0A9N7NAA9-F1
#
_entry.id   AF-A0A9N7NAA9-F1
#
_cell.length_a   1.000
_cell.length_b   1.000
_cell.length_c   1.000
_cell.angle_alpha   90.00
_cell.angle_beta   90.00
_cell.angle_gamma   90.00
#
_symmetry.space_group_name_H-M   'P 1'
#
loop_
_entity.id
_entity.type
_entity.pdbx_description
1 polymer ?
#
loop_
_entity_poly.entity_id
_entity_poly.type
_entity_poly.pdbx_seq_one_letter_code
_entity_poly.pdbx_strand_id
1 'polypeptide(L)' 'DTHNQAGMVHSGAIVPLLELLESKNEFLQHNAAFVLFGLADNEDNVADLVRVGGVQKLQDAEFIVQ' A
#
# COMPACT_ATOMS: atom_id res chain seq x y z
N ASP A 1 -13.28 6.94 -5.36
CA ASP A 1 -13.82 6.27 -6.56
C ASP A 1 -13.27 4.86 -6.57
N THR A 2 -14.12 3.87 -6.38
CA THR A 2 -13.75 2.46 -6.29
C THR A 2 -13.21 1.90 -7.61
N HIS A 3 -13.57 2.50 -8.75
CA HIS A 3 -13.03 2.11 -10.06
C HIS A 3 -11.56 2.47 -10.20
N ASN A 4 -11.15 3.64 -9.70
CA ASN A 4 -9.74 4.03 -9.72
C ASN A 4 -8.90 3.14 -8.80
N GLN A 5 -9.40 2.82 -7.61
CA GLN A 5 -8.73 1.91 -6.67
C GLN A 5 -8.53 0.52 -7.30
N ALA A 6 -9.59 -0.08 -7.84
CA ALA A 6 -9.52 -1.38 -8.51
C ALA A 6 -8.60 -1.35 -9.74
N GLY A 7 -8.65 -0.28 -10.54
CA GLY A 7 -7.77 -0.09 -11.69
C GLY A 7 -6.28 -0.05 -11.32
N MET A 8 -5.93 0.59 -10.20
CA MET A 8 -4.56 0.61 -9.69
C MET A 8 -4.08 -0.78 -9.26
N VAL A 9 -4.91 -1.52 -8.51
CA VAL A 9 -4.56 -2.88 -8.06
C VAL A 9 -4.40 -3.82 -9.25
N HIS A 10 -5.33 -3.77 -10.21
CA HIS A 10 -5.26 -4.55 -11.43
C HIS A 10 -4.02 -4.21 -12.28
N SER A 11 -3.51 -2.97 -12.19
CA SER A 11 -2.26 -2.55 -12.83
C SER A 11 -0.99 -2.98 -12.05
N GLY A 12 -1.13 -3.70 -10.94
CA GLY A 12 0.00 -4.21 -10.15
C GLY A 12 0.59 -3.20 -9.16
N ALA A 13 -0.13 -2.13 -8.80
CA ALA A 13 0.41 -1.05 -7.96
C ALA A 13 0.80 -1.48 -6.53
N ILE A 14 0.20 -2.55 -5.98
CA ILE A 14 0.38 -2.93 -4.58
C ILE A 14 1.85 -3.22 -4.24
N VAL A 15 2.56 -4.02 -5.05
CA VAL A 15 3.94 -4.43 -4.73
C VAL A 15 4.91 -3.24 -4.71
N PRO A 16 4.96 -2.35 -5.72
CA PRO A 16 5.79 -1.15 -5.67
C PRO A 16 5.46 -0.23 -4.50
N LEU A 17 4.18 -0.07 -4.15
CA LEU A 17 3.78 0.72 -2.98
C LEU A 17 4.29 0.12 -1.67
N LEU A 18 4.23 -1.21 -1.54
CA LEU A 18 4.78 -1.91 -0.38
C LEU A 18 6.31 -1.83 -0.30
N GLU A 19 7.02 -1.75 -1.43
CA GLU A 19 8.47 -1.50 -1.45
C GLU A 19 8.81 -0.07 -1.03
N LEU A 20 7.98 0.90 -1.39
CA LEU A 20 8.16 2.30 -0.99
C LEU A 20 8.01 2.54 0.52
N LEU A 21 7.41 1.60 1.26
CA LEU A 21 7.39 1.64 2.73
C LEU A 21 8.78 1.55 3.35
N GLU A 22 9.76 0.96 2.66
CA GLU A 22 11.15 0.87 3.12
C GLU A 22 11.99 2.10 2.75
N SER A 23 11.39 3.08 2.06
CA SER A 23 12.08 4.28 1.64
C SER A 23 12.51 5.12 2.85
N LYS A 24 13.77 5.58 2.84
CA LYS A 24 14.25 6.56 3.82
C LYS A 24 13.79 7.99 3.48
N ASN A 25 13.10 8.18 2.36
CA ASN A 25 12.41 9.42 2.05
C ASN A 25 11.02 9.39 2.68
N GLU A 26 10.86 10.17 3.74
CA GLU A 26 9.63 10.33 4.52
C GLU A 26 8.40 10.63 3.66
N PHE A 27 8.50 11.50 2.65
CA PHE A 27 7.38 11.82 1.77
C PHE A 27 6.96 10.62 0.91
N LEU A 28 7.92 9.83 0.43
CA LEU A 28 7.61 8.62 -0.34
C LEU A 28 6.98 7.55 0.55
N GLN A 29 7.52 7.35 1.75
CA GLN A 29 6.99 6.38 2.72
C GLN A 29 5.56 6.74 3.15
N HIS A 30 5.34 8.02 3.51
CA HIS A 30 4.02 8.53 3.89
C HIS A 30 3.01 8.38 2.75
N ASN A 31 3.37 8.81 1.53
CA ASN A 31 2.46 8.72 0.39
C ASN A 31 2.13 7.27 0.03
N ALA A 32 3.10 6.37 0.12
CA ALA A 32 2.86 4.94 -0.11
C ALA A 32 1.88 4.36 0.91
N ALA A 33 2.07 4.67 2.20
CA ALA A 33 1.15 4.26 3.26
C ALA A 33 -0.26 4.85 3.06
N PHE A 34 -0.35 6.13 2.67
CA PHE A 34 -1.63 6.80 2.40
C PHE A 34 -2.38 6.18 1.22
N VAL A 35 -1.68 5.83 0.14
CA VAL A 35 -2.29 5.14 -1.01
C VAL A 35 -2.74 3.74 -0.61
N LEU A 36 -1.93 2.97 0.12
CA LEU A 36 -2.30 1.62 0.59
C LEU A 36 -3.52 1.66 1.50
N PHE A 37 -3.61 2.65 2.40
CA PHE A 37 -4.80 2.91 3.21
C PHE A 37 -6.03 3.17 2.34
N GLY A 38 -5.90 4.03 1.33
CA GLY A 38 -6.99 4.30 0.38
C GLY A 38 -7.38 3.09 -0.46
N LEU A 39 -6.45 2.18 -0.79
CA LEU A 39 -6.76 0.94 -1.52
C LEU A 39 -7.51 -0.06 -0.64
N ALA A 40 -7.20 -0.12 0.66
CA ALA A 40 -7.82 -1.03 1.63
C ALA A 40 -9.28 -0.70 1.97
N ASP A 41 -9.79 0.48 1.57
CA ASP A 41 -11.21 0.86 1.68
C ASP A 41 -12.12 0.06 0.72
N ASN A 42 -11.53 -0.60 -0.28
CA ASN A 42 -12.23 -1.54 -1.17
C ASN A 42 -11.91 -2.98 -0.75
N GLU A 43 -12.93 -3.73 -0.34
CA GLU A 43 -12.80 -5.13 0.14
C GLU A 43 -12.13 -6.07 -0.88
N ASP A 44 -12.35 -5.87 -2.19
CA ASP A 44 -11.73 -6.71 -3.23
C ASP A 44 -10.21 -6.52 -3.25
N ASN A 45 -9.74 -5.29 -3.03
CA ASN A 45 -8.31 -4.97 -2.97
C ASN A 45 -7.64 -5.54 -1.72
N VAL A 46 -8.38 -5.66 -0.62
CA VAL A 46 -7.85 -6.22 0.64
C VAL A 46 -7.36 -7.65 0.42
N ALA A 47 -8.08 -8.45 -0.35
CA ALA A 47 -7.68 -9.83 -0.67
C ALA A 47 -6.32 -9.87 -1.40
N ASP A 48 -6.11 -8.98 -2.38
CA ASP A 48 -4.85 -8.88 -3.10
C ASP A 48 -3.71 -8.38 -2.21
N LEU A 49 -3.99 -7.40 -1.34
CA LEU A 49 -3.02 -6.85 -0.39
C LEU A 49 -2.56 -7.92 0.61
N VAL A 50 -3.47 -8.76 1.11
CA VAL A 50 -3.13 -9.91 1.96
C VAL A 50 -2.33 -10.95 1.18
N ARG A 51 -2.75 -11.28 -0.05
CA ARG A 51 -2.11 -12.29 -0.90
C ARG A 51 -0.64 -11.98 -1.19
N VAL A 52 -0.26 -10.71 -1.29
CA VAL A 52 1.13 -10.29 -1.51
C VAL A 52 1.91 -10.02 -0.21
N GLY A 53 1.34 -10.38 0.95
CA GLY A 53 2.01 -10.20 2.24
C GLY A 53 2.00 -8.76 2.76
N GLY A 54 1.05 -7.93 2.32
CA GLY A 54 0.96 -6.52 2.71
C GLY A 54 0.82 -6.31 4.22
N VAL A 55 0.10 -7.18 4.92
CA VAL A 55 -0.04 -7.11 6.39
C VAL A 55 1.31 -7.27 7.08
N GLN A 56 2.09 -8.29 6.68
CA GLN A 56 3.41 -8.54 7.27
C GLN A 56 4.36 -7.38 6.99
N LYS A 57 4.38 -6.87 5.75
CA LYS A 57 5.21 -5.70 5.40
C LYS A 57 4.85 -4.45 6.20
N LEU A 58 3.56 -4.19 6.45
CA LEU A 58 3.13 -3.07 7.28
C LEU A 58 3.53 -3.25 8.76
N GLN A 59 3.60 -4.49 9.26
CA GLN A 59 4.05 -4.78 10.63
C GLN A 59 5.56 -4.63 10.79
N ASP A 60 6.32 -5.02 9.76
CA ASP A 60 7.78 -5.00 9.78
C ASP A 60 8.36 -3.62 9.43
N ALA A 61 7.61 -2.77 8.74
CA ALA A 61 8.07 -1.46 8.28
C ALA A 61 8.40 -0.52 9.45
N GLU A 62 9.59 0.07 9.40
CA GLU A 62 10.00 1.15 10.30
C GLU A 62 9.48 2.49 9.77
N PHE A 63 8.32 2.92 10.27
CA PHE A 63 7.72 4.19 9.89
C PHE A 63 8.44 5.38 10.55
N ILE A 64 8.80 6.35 9.71
CA ILE A 64 9.25 7.67 10.16
C ILE A 64 8.01 8.41 10.63
N VAL A 65 7.85 8.56 11.94
CA VAL A 65 6.73 9.29 12.55
C VAL A 65 7.00 10.79 12.45
N GLN A 66 6.05 11.53 11.88
CA GLN A 66 6.00 13.00 11.90
C GLN A 66 5.48 13.54 13.22
#